data_AF-A0A5C8DDZ9-F1
#
_entry.id   AF-A0A5C8DDZ9-F1
#
_cell.length_a   1.000
_cell.length_b   1.000
_cell.length_c   1.000
_cell.angle_alpha   90.00
_cell.angle_beta   90.00
_cell.angle_gamma   90.00
#
_symmetry.space_group_name_H-M   'P 1'
#
loop_
_entity.id
_entity.type
_entity.pdbx_description
1 polymer ?
#
loop_
_entity_poly.entity_id
_entity_poly.type
_entity_poly.pdbx_seq_one_letter_code
_entity_poly.pdbx_strand_id
1 'polypeptide(L)'
;MKATQIHLGCHGIPARCFKVRGKAMPFCARCLGASIGHLAGIPASIFLKSVGWHWLLAGLMIMLADWLLQNKYKIYHSNLSRLATGITGGFAVAALIIMLVRPLISAVLQ
;
A
#
# COMPACT_ATOMS: atom_id res chain seq x y z
N MET A 1 1.61 -28.58 -5.20
CA MET A 1 1.89 -27.27 -4.59
C MET A 1 1.08 -27.13 -3.31
N LYS A 2 1.72 -27.25 -2.13
CA LYS A 2 1.00 -27.16 -0.85
C LYS A 2 0.62 -25.71 -0.58
N ALA A 3 -0.69 -25.46 -0.57
CA ALA A 3 -1.31 -24.19 -0.20
C ALA A 3 -1.47 -24.12 1.32
N THR A 4 -0.43 -23.70 2.04
CA THR A 4 -0.53 -23.30 3.46
C THR A 4 0.77 -22.64 3.91
N GLN A 5 0.97 -21.38 3.53
CA GLN A 5 1.85 -20.46 4.27
C GLN A 5 1.25 -19.06 4.16
N ILE A 6 0.64 -18.57 5.24
CA ILE A 6 0.18 -17.18 5.33
C ILE A 6 1.45 -16.34 5.56
N HIS A 7 2.16 -16.00 4.49
CA HIS A 7 3.26 -15.05 4.59
C HIS A 7 2.70 -13.62 4.52
N LEU A 8 2.77 -12.90 5.64
CA LEU A 8 2.46 -11.47 5.73
C LEU A 8 3.54 -10.70 4.95
N GLY A 9 3.40 -10.56 3.63
CA GLY A 9 4.38 -9.83 2.83
C GLY A 9 4.33 -10.07 1.32
N CYS A 10 5.26 -9.41 0.61
CA CYS A 10 5.45 -9.62 -0.82
C CYS A 10 6.05 -10.99 -1.09
N HIS A 11 5.37 -11.81 -1.88
CA HIS A 11 5.85 -13.15 -2.26
C HIS A 11 6.77 -13.13 -3.50
N GLY A 12 7.06 -11.94 -4.07
CA GLY A 12 7.96 -11.80 -5.21
C GLY A 12 7.51 -12.55 -6.48
N ILE A 13 6.23 -12.87 -6.62
CA ILE A 13 5.70 -13.67 -7.74
C ILE A 13 6.02 -12.95 -9.06
N PRO A 14 6.87 -13.50 -9.95
CA PRO A 14 7.37 -12.78 -11.11
C PRO A 14 6.28 -12.21 -12.03
N ALA A 15 5.15 -12.91 -12.15
CA ALA A 15 3.99 -12.47 -12.94
C ALA A 15 3.32 -11.18 -12.40
N ARG A 16 3.52 -10.86 -11.12
CA ARG A 16 2.95 -9.68 -10.44
C ARG A 16 3.95 -8.55 -10.27
N CYS A 17 5.16 -8.71 -10.78
CA CYS A 17 6.25 -7.73 -10.70
C CYS A 17 6.40 -6.99 -12.02
N PHE A 18 6.84 -5.73 -11.97
CA PHE A 18 7.37 -5.07 -13.17
C PHE A 18 8.71 -5.69 -13.56
N LYS A 19 9.02 -5.65 -14.85
CA LYS A 19 10.31 -6.13 -15.39
C LYS A 19 11.20 -4.93 -15.69
N VAL A 20 12.42 -4.95 -15.17
CA VAL A 20 13.47 -3.98 -15.48
C VAL A 20 14.61 -4.73 -16.14
N ARG A 21 14.99 -4.33 -17.35
CA ARG A 21 16.03 -5.01 -18.16
C ARG A 21 15.78 -6.53 -18.28
N GLY A 22 14.53 -6.91 -18.51
CA GLY A 22 14.10 -8.32 -18.65
C GLY A 22 13.97 -9.11 -17.34
N LYS A 23 14.44 -8.58 -16.20
CA LYS A 23 14.35 -9.25 -14.89
C LYS A 23 13.17 -8.71 -14.08
N ALA A 24 12.42 -9.59 -13.43
CA ALA A 24 11.37 -9.19 -12.50
C ALA A 24 11.98 -8.45 -11.31
N MET A 25 11.33 -7.36 -10.86
CA MET A 25 11.67 -6.70 -9.61
C MET A 25 11.51 -7.67 -8.42
N PRO A 26 12.30 -7.48 -7.34
CA PRO A 26 12.23 -8.33 -6.15
C PRO A 26 10.91 -8.18 -5.38
N PHE A 27 10.15 -7.12 -5.64
CA PHE A 27 8.84 -6.86 -5.07
C PHE A 27 7.76 -6.71 -6.15
N CYS A 28 6.51 -7.02 -5.79
CA CYS A 28 5.38 -6.93 -6.68
C CYS A 28 4.98 -5.46 -6.92
N ALA A 29 4.24 -5.22 -8.00
CA ALA A 29 3.76 -3.89 -8.37
C ALA A 29 2.96 -3.21 -7.25
N ARG A 30 2.23 -3.97 -6.42
CA ARG A 30 1.48 -3.44 -5.28
C ARG A 30 2.41 -2.91 -4.18
N CYS A 31 3.45 -3.66 -3.83
CA CYS A 31 4.41 -3.24 -2.81
C CYS A 31 5.21 -2.02 -3.29
N LEU A 32 5.59 -1.97 -4.57
CA LEU A 32 6.15 -0.76 -5.18
C LEU A 32 5.20 0.43 -5.00
N GLY A 33 3.92 0.23 -5.33
CA GLY A 33 2.91 1.26 -5.16
C GLY A 33 2.78 1.72 -3.72
N ALA A 34 2.70 0.78 -2.76
CA ALA A 34 2.62 1.10 -1.34
C ALA A 34 3.84 1.91 -0.86
N SER A 35 5.05 1.56 -1.29
CA SER A 35 6.26 2.35 -1.00
C SER A 35 6.16 3.78 -1.54
N ILE A 36 5.72 3.96 -2.79
CA ILE A 36 5.49 5.28 -3.39
C ILE A 36 4.41 6.05 -2.60
N GLY A 37 3.31 5.37 -2.25
CA GLY A 37 2.22 5.92 -1.46
C GLY A 37 2.68 6.40 -0.09
N HIS A 38 3.50 5.62 0.62
CA HIS A 38 4.09 6.04 1.90
C HIS A 38 4.97 7.28 1.74
N LEU A 39 5.86 7.28 0.73
CA LEU A 39 6.74 8.41 0.45
C LEU A 39 5.98 9.70 0.14
N ALA A 40 4.81 9.60 -0.50
CA ALA A 40 3.94 10.75 -0.75
C ALA A 40 3.07 11.11 0.47
N GLY A 41 2.56 10.10 1.19
CA GLY A 41 1.61 10.25 2.29
C GLY A 41 2.20 10.89 3.53
N ILE A 42 3.46 10.60 3.86
CA ILE A 42 4.16 11.21 5.01
C ILE A 42 4.26 12.73 4.87
N PRO A 43 4.94 13.30 3.83
CA PRO A 43 5.05 14.75 3.70
C PRO A 43 3.69 15.41 3.48
N ALA A 44 2.79 14.80 2.71
CA ALA A 44 1.43 15.33 2.55
C ALA A 44 0.72 15.46 3.91
N SER A 45 0.86 14.46 4.78
CA SER A 45 0.23 14.45 6.10
C SER A 45 0.98 15.25 7.14
N ILE A 46 2.13 15.85 6.83
CA ILE A 46 2.85 16.80 7.70
C ILE A 46 2.53 18.23 7.26
N PHE A 47 2.64 18.52 5.96
CA PHE A 47 2.60 19.88 5.42
C PHE A 47 1.23 20.32 4.88
N LEU A 48 0.36 19.39 4.48
CA LEU A 48 -0.97 19.71 3.94
C LEU A 48 -2.06 19.53 5.01
N LYS A 49 -3.24 20.10 4.74
CA LYS A 49 -4.43 19.93 5.59
C LYS A 49 -4.76 18.43 5.77
N SER A 50 -5.27 18.09 6.95
CA SER A 50 -5.62 16.71 7.30
C SER A 50 -6.61 16.13 6.29
N VAL A 51 -6.27 14.96 5.74
CA VAL A 51 -7.19 14.15 4.95
C VAL A 51 -8.25 13.59 5.90
N GLY A 52 -9.52 13.62 5.49
CA GLY A 52 -10.61 13.06 6.30
C GLY A 52 -10.46 11.56 6.50
N TRP A 53 -10.73 11.08 7.71
CA TRP A 53 -10.57 9.66 8.09
C TRP A 53 -11.29 8.68 7.14
N HIS A 54 -12.44 9.08 6.60
CA HIS A 54 -13.22 8.28 5.64
C HIS A 54 -12.46 8.03 4.32
N TRP A 55 -11.69 9.00 3.82
CA TRP A 55 -10.85 8.83 2.63
C TRP A 55 -9.68 7.89 2.89
N LEU A 56 -9.10 7.96 4.09
CA LEU A 56 -8.04 7.04 4.51
C LEU A 56 -8.58 5.61 4.55
N LEU A 57 -9.73 5.39 5.20
CA LEU A 57 -10.37 4.08 5.22
C LEU A 57 -10.73 3.60 3.80
N ALA A 58 -11.26 4.46 2.94
CA ALA A 58 -11.56 4.09 1.56
C ALA A 58 -10.30 3.61 0.83
N GLY A 59 -9.17 4.31 0.98
CA GLY A 59 -7.89 3.91 0.37
C GLY A 59 -7.38 2.56 0.88
N LEU A 60 -7.49 2.31 2.18
CA LEU A 60 -7.16 1.01 2.79
C LEU A 60 -8.05 -0.11 2.25
N MET A 61 -9.36 0.13 2.20
CA MET A 61 -10.33 -0.85 1.74
C MET A 61 -10.17 -1.19 0.25
N ILE A 62 -9.82 -0.20 -0.59
CA ILE A 62 -9.51 -0.44 -2.01
C ILE A 62 -8.32 -1.38 -2.16
N MET A 63 -7.22 -1.13 -1.44
CA MET A 63 -6.04 -1.99 -1.50
C MET A 63 -6.34 -3.40 -0.93
N LEU A 64 -7.12 -3.49 0.15
CA LEU A 64 -7.55 -4.75 0.74
C LEU A 64 -8.44 -5.56 -0.22
N ALA A 65 -9.40 -4.91 -0.88
CA ALA A 65 -10.28 -5.53 -1.86
C ALA A 65 -9.47 -6.10 -3.04
N ASP A 66 -8.53 -5.31 -3.58
CA ASP A 66 -7.60 -5.75 -4.62
C ASP A 66 -6.72 -6.93 -4.15
N TRP A 67 -6.30 -6.95 -2.88
CA TRP A 67 -5.59 -8.09 -2.31
C TRP A 67 -6.45 -9.33 -2.22
N LEU A 68 -7.68 -9.21 -1.73
CA LEU A 68 -8.64 -10.32 -1.61
C LEU A 68 -8.99 -10.90 -2.97
N LEU A 69 -9.31 -10.05 -3.96
CA LEU A 69 -9.63 -10.46 -5.33
C LEU A 69 -8.52 -11.34 -5.93
N GLN A 70 -7.26 -10.93 -5.76
CA GLN A 70 -6.15 -11.62 -6.39
C GLN A 70 -5.65 -12.84 -5.60
N ASN A 71 -5.71 -12.80 -4.26
CA ASN A 71 -5.16 -13.86 -3.43
C ASN A 71 -6.20 -14.93 -3.07
N LYS A 72 -7.44 -14.52 -2.77
CA LYS A 72 -8.53 -15.43 -2.41
C LYS A 72 -9.31 -15.87 -3.64
N TYR A 73 -9.76 -14.92 -4.46
CA TYR A 73 -10.63 -15.21 -5.61
C TYR A 73 -9.88 -15.51 -6.91
N LYS A 74 -8.55 -15.32 -6.93
CA LYS A 74 -7.68 -15.55 -8.11
C LYS A 74 -8.11 -14.75 -9.36
N ILE A 75 -8.81 -13.64 -9.16
CA ILE A 75 -9.18 -12.72 -10.23
C ILE A 75 -7.99 -11.80 -10.44
N TYR A 76 -7.28 -11.96 -11.56
CA TYR A 76 -6.05 -11.23 -11.83
C TYR A 76 -6.29 -10.05 -12.76
N HIS A 77 -5.79 -8.88 -12.37
CA HIS A 77 -5.82 -7.66 -13.19
C HIS A 77 -4.39 -7.28 -13.61
N SER A 78 -4.21 -6.12 -14.25
CA SER A 78 -2.90 -5.62 -14.69
C SER A 78 -1.98 -5.22 -13.52
N ASN A 79 -0.66 -5.20 -13.76
CA ASN A 79 0.31 -4.68 -12.79
C ASN A 79 0.13 -3.18 -12.54
N LEU A 80 -0.43 -2.44 -13.50
CA LEU A 80 -0.76 -1.03 -13.33
C LEU A 80 -1.90 -0.84 -12.31
N SER A 81 -2.92 -1.69 -12.35
CA SER A 81 -3.99 -1.68 -11.34
C SER A 81 -3.43 -1.99 -9.95
N ARG A 82 -2.56 -3.01 -9.82
CA ARG A 82 -1.83 -3.31 -8.56
C ARG A 82 -1.04 -2.13 -8.04
N LEU A 83 -0.36 -1.41 -8.94
CA LEU A 83 0.41 -0.23 -8.61
C LEU A 83 -0.51 0.87 -8.07
N ALA A 84 -1.60 1.16 -8.77
CA ALA A 84 -2.56 2.20 -8.37
C ALA A 84 -3.19 1.91 -7.01
N THR A 85 -3.73 0.71 -6.80
CA THR A 85 -4.31 0.31 -5.51
C THR A 85 -3.26 0.31 -4.39
N GLY A 86 -2.02 -0.09 -4.70
CA GLY A 86 -0.87 0.00 -3.81
C GLY A 86 -0.56 1.43 -3.39
N ILE A 87 -0.49 2.38 -4.34
CA ILE A 87 -0.26 3.81 -4.05
C ILE A 87 -1.35 4.35 -3.14
N THR A 88 -2.61 4.13 -3.49
CA THR A 88 -3.76 4.61 -2.71
C THR A 88 -3.74 4.05 -1.28
N GLY A 89 -3.52 2.74 -1.14
CA GLY A 89 -3.45 2.09 0.17
C GLY A 89 -2.24 2.54 0.98
N GLY A 90 -1.05 2.62 0.38
CA GLY A 90 0.17 3.09 1.04
C GLY A 90 0.06 4.55 1.50
N PHE A 91 -0.50 5.43 0.67
CA PHE A 91 -0.77 6.80 1.07
C PHE A 91 -1.70 6.85 2.29
N ALA A 92 -2.79 6.08 2.26
CA ALA A 92 -3.74 6.02 3.36
C ALA A 92 -3.12 5.49 4.65
N VAL A 93 -2.27 4.45 4.58
CA VAL A 93 -1.52 3.92 5.74
C VAL A 93 -0.63 5.00 6.34
N ALA A 94 0.22 5.64 5.53
CA ALA A 94 1.13 6.67 6.02
C ALA A 94 0.37 7.83 6.68
N ALA A 95 -0.68 8.31 6.02
CA ALA A 95 -1.49 9.41 6.53
C ALA A 95 -2.22 9.05 7.83
N LEU A 96 -2.75 7.84 7.93
CA LEU A 96 -3.40 7.34 9.14
C LEU A 96 -2.40 7.25 10.31
N ILE A 97 -1.19 6.73 10.08
CA ILE A 97 -0.15 6.66 11.10
C ILE A 97 0.19 8.06 11.62
N ILE A 98 0.44 9.02 10.73
CA ILE A 98 0.75 10.40 11.13
C ILE A 98 -0.43 11.04 11.87
N MET A 99 -1.66 10.83 11.43
CA MET A 99 -2.87 11.33 12.11
C MET A 99 -2.97 10.81 13.55
N LEU A 100 -2.64 9.54 13.78
CA LEU A 100 -2.69 8.92 15.11
C LEU A 100 -1.52 9.33 16.01
N VAL A 101 -0.33 9.56 15.44
CA VAL A 101 0.89 9.89 16.21
C VAL A 101 1.02 11.40 16.47
N ARG A 102 0.40 12.26 15.65
CA ARG A 102 0.43 13.73 15.80
C ARG A 102 0.11 14.23 17.22
N PRO A 103 -0.96 13.77 17.90
CA PRO A 103 -1.27 14.20 19.27
C PRO A 103 -0.17 13.87 20.28
N LEU A 104 0.47 12.70 20.11
CA LEU A 104 1.58 12.27 20.96
C LEU A 104 2.82 13.15 20.75
N ILE A 105 3.17 13.46 19.49
CA ILE A 105 4.29 14.35 19.16
C ILE A 105 4.06 15.74 19.76
N SER A 106 2.85 16.29 19.63
CA SER A 106 2.55 17.60 20.22
C SER A 106 2.63 17.60 21.74
N ALA A 107 2.33 16.48 22.41
CA ALA A 107 2.41 16.39 23.86
C ALA A 107 3.85 16.26 24.39
N VAL A 108 4.79 15.77 23.57
CA VAL A 108 6.22 15.63 23.93
C VAL A 108 7.02 16.91 23.64
N LEU A 109 6.59 17.70 22.64
CA LEU A 109 7.26 18.93 22.22
C LEU A 109 6.74 20.20 22.91
N GLN A 110 5.73 20.07 23.78
CA GLN A 110 5.23 21.12 24.68
C GLN A 110 5.90 21.00 26.04
#